data_AF-A0A0K3BEI3-F1
#
_entry.id   AF-A0A0K3BEI3-F1
#
_cell.length_a   1.000
_cell.length_b   1.000
_cell.length_c   1.000
_cell.angle_alpha   90.00
_cell.angle_beta   90.00
_cell.angle_gamma   90.00
#
_symmetry.space_group_name_H-M   'P 1'
#
loop_
_entity.id
_entity.type
_entity.pdbx_description
1 polymer ?
#
loop_
_entity_poly.entity_id
_entity_poly.type
_entity_poly.pdbx_seq_one_letter_code
_entity_poly.pdbx_strand_id
1 'polypeptide(L)'
;MLKGFKDFIMRGNVLELAVAVVMGTAFTAVVTAVVNSVLNPLIASIGGSNVSGLSWTIVEGNAKSTMDFAAVITAIINFILIAAVVYFALVLPMKKIQDRRKRGEEPGPAEPTQVELLAEIRDLLQSQQRPAQAPGQAPGQAPGQFPGQAPGQGPGQFPGGPRR
;
A
#
# COMPACT_ATOMS: atom_id res chain seq x y z
N MET A 1 -11.00 21.26 -27.32
CA MET A 1 -11.48 21.22 -25.92
C MET A 1 -11.89 19.80 -25.52
N LEU A 2 -12.90 19.17 -26.16
CA LEU A 2 -13.34 17.80 -25.82
C LEU A 2 -12.24 16.73 -25.90
N LYS A 3 -11.33 16.81 -26.88
CA LYS A 3 -10.23 15.85 -27.03
C LYS A 3 -9.23 15.93 -25.85
N GLY A 4 -8.86 17.15 -25.45
CA GLY A 4 -8.00 17.39 -24.27
C GLY A 4 -8.66 17.04 -22.94
N PHE A 5 -9.99 17.16 -22.84
CA PHE A 5 -10.75 16.70 -21.68
C PHE A 5 -10.79 15.16 -21.60
N LYS A 6 -11.01 14.47 -22.73
CA LYS A 6 -10.90 13.01 -22.80
C LYS A 6 -9.50 12.54 -22.39
N ASP A 7 -8.45 13.16 -22.91
CA ASP A 7 -7.06 12.83 -22.57
C ASP A 7 -6.70 13.18 -21.10
N PHE A 8 -7.48 14.03 -20.43
CA PHE A 8 -7.35 14.32 -19.01
C PHE A 8 -8.02 13.25 -18.14
N ILE A 9 -9.27 12.87 -18.45
CA ILE A 9 -10.00 11.81 -17.75
C ILE A 9 -9.33 10.43 -17.95
N MET A 10 -8.77 10.19 -19.14
CA MET A 10 -8.06 8.94 -19.44
C MET A 10 -6.72 8.78 -18.68
N ARG A 11 -6.28 9.76 -17.87
CA ARG A 11 -5.06 9.63 -17.04
C ARG A 11 -5.18 8.67 -15.85
N GLY A 12 -6.25 7.86 -15.76
CA GLY A 12 -6.43 6.81 -14.74
C GLY A 12 -6.66 7.35 -13.34
N ASN A 13 -5.65 8.01 -12.77
CA ASN A 13 -5.64 8.61 -11.44
C ASN A 13 -6.83 9.57 -11.21
N VAL A 14 -7.21 10.38 -12.21
CA VAL A 14 -8.36 11.31 -12.07
C VAL A 14 -9.69 10.55 -12.04
N LEU A 15 -9.82 9.52 -12.87
CA LEU A 15 -11.05 8.74 -12.97
C LEU A 15 -11.27 7.90 -11.70
N GLU A 16 -10.22 7.26 -11.18
CA GLU A 16 -10.28 6.49 -9.94
C GLU A 16 -10.68 7.38 -8.75
N LEU A 17 -10.07 8.55 -8.62
CA LEU A 17 -10.42 9.52 -7.58
C LEU A 17 -11.86 10.01 -7.74
N ALA A 18 -12.30 10.32 -8.97
CA ALA A 18 -13.66 10.77 -9.23
C ALA A 18 -14.70 9.71 -8.85
N VAL A 19 -14.48 8.45 -9.24
CA VAL A 19 -15.35 7.33 -8.89
C VAL A 19 -15.38 7.12 -7.37
N ALA A 20 -14.23 7.16 -6.70
CA ALA A 20 -14.15 7.03 -5.25
C ALA A 20 -14.99 8.09 -4.52
N VAL A 21 -14.91 9.36 -4.93
CA VAL A 21 -15.68 10.46 -4.33
C VAL A 21 -17.17 10.29 -4.58
N VAL A 22 -17.60 9.99 -5.80
CA VAL A 22 -19.03 9.80 -6.15
C VAL A 22 -19.63 8.61 -5.39
N MET A 23 -18.91 7.50 -5.32
CA MET A 23 -19.37 6.32 -4.57
C MET A 23 -19.40 6.59 -3.07
N GLY A 24 -18.42 7.33 -2.53
CA GLY A 24 -18.38 7.71 -1.12
C GLY A 24 -19.55 8.59 -0.70
N THR A 25 -19.92 9.59 -1.51
CA THR A 25 -21.06 10.47 -1.22
C THR A 25 -22.39 9.73 -1.35
N ALA A 26 -22.56 8.92 -2.40
CA ALA A 26 -23.76 8.10 -2.58
C ALA A 26 -23.97 7.13 -1.41
N PHE A 27 -22.92 6.45 -0.96
CA PHE A 27 -23.00 5.54 0.18
C PHE A 27 -23.32 6.28 1.49
N THR A 28 -22.67 7.42 1.72
CA THR A 28 -22.95 8.25 2.91
C THR A 28 -24.41 8.69 2.94
N ALA A 29 -25.00 9.03 1.79
CA ALA A 29 -26.41 9.38 1.70
C ALA A 29 -27.33 8.22 2.09
N VAL A 30 -27.02 6.98 1.65
CA VAL A 30 -27.78 5.78 2.03
C VAL A 30 -27.69 5.52 3.53
N VAL A 31 -26.49 5.57 4.11
CA VAL A 31 -26.32 5.36 5.57
C VAL A 31 -27.06 6.43 6.35
N THR A 32 -26.95 7.69 5.93
CA THR A 32 -27.65 8.82 6.55
C THR A 32 -29.17 8.63 6.50
N ALA A 33 -29.71 8.19 5.37
CA ALA A 33 -31.13 7.89 5.23
C ALA A 33 -31.57 6.79 6.22
N VAL A 34 -30.79 5.71 6.35
CA VAL A 34 -31.10 4.63 7.32
C VAL A 34 -31.05 5.15 8.76
N VAL A 35 -30.03 5.93 9.12
CA VAL A 35 -29.92 6.51 10.47
C VAL A 35 -31.09 7.43 10.75
N ASN A 36 -31.41 8.34 9.84
CA ASN A 36 -32.50 9.31 10.02
C ASN A 36 -33.89 8.68 10.02
N SER A 37 -34.13 7.69 9.17
CA SER A 37 -35.47 7.08 9.00
C SER A 37 -35.73 5.90 9.92
N VAL A 38 -34.69 5.25 10.45
CA VAL A 38 -34.84 4.05 11.30
C VAL A 38 -34.28 4.28 12.69
N LEU A 39 -33.01 4.67 12.83
CA LEU A 39 -32.39 4.77 14.15
C LEU A 39 -32.89 5.98 14.95
N ASN A 40 -32.98 7.16 14.34
CA ASN A 40 -33.44 8.37 15.02
C ASN A 40 -34.85 8.22 15.62
N PRO A 41 -35.88 7.73 14.89
CA PRO A 41 -37.20 7.52 15.49
C PRO A 41 -37.20 6.44 16.58
N LEU A 42 -36.39 5.38 16.45
CA LEU A 42 -36.25 4.38 17.51
C LEU A 42 -35.63 4.97 18.79
N ILE A 43 -34.56 5.76 18.66
CA ILE A 43 -33.92 6.44 19.79
C ILE A 43 -34.85 7.52 20.38
N ALA A 44 -35.57 8.24 19.53
CA ALA A 44 -36.58 9.21 19.98
C ALA A 44 -37.69 8.53 20.79
N SER A 45 -38.09 7.30 20.44
CA SER A 45 -39.13 6.56 21.15
C SER A 45 -38.74 6.10 22.58
N ILE A 46 -37.45 5.96 22.88
CA ILE A 46 -36.95 5.44 24.16
C ILE A 46 -36.44 6.52 25.13
N GLY A 47 -36.53 7.80 24.78
CA GLY A 47 -36.08 8.89 25.67
C GLY A 47 -35.42 10.09 24.99
N GLY A 48 -35.32 10.09 23.66
CA GLY A 48 -35.01 11.28 22.86
C GLY A 48 -33.63 11.26 22.18
N SER A 49 -33.62 11.37 20.84
CA SER A 49 -32.41 11.66 20.05
C SER A 49 -32.11 13.16 19.95
N ASN A 50 -33.09 14.00 20.27
CA ASN A 50 -33.00 15.45 20.18
C ASN A 50 -32.81 16.00 21.58
N VAL A 51 -31.58 16.34 21.92
CA VAL A 51 -31.33 17.23 23.06
C VAL A 51 -32.11 18.51 22.73
N SER A 52 -33.13 18.82 23.52
CA SER A 52 -34.00 19.98 23.30
C SER A 52 -33.93 20.84 24.56
N GLY A 53 -33.84 22.17 24.41
CA GLY A 53 -33.85 23.10 25.55
C GLY A 53 -32.50 23.72 25.92
N LEU A 54 -31.46 23.57 25.10
CA LEU A 54 -30.12 24.16 25.29
C LEU A 54 -29.81 25.29 24.29
N SER A 55 -30.85 25.95 23.79
CA SER A 55 -30.74 27.09 22.87
C SER A 55 -30.83 28.41 23.63
N TRP A 56 -29.77 29.22 23.58
CA TRP A 56 -29.77 30.59 24.13
C TRP A 56 -29.85 31.60 22.99
N THR A 57 -30.89 32.45 23.00
CA THR A 57 -30.99 33.59 22.09
C THR A 57 -30.22 34.80 22.64
N ILE A 58 -29.15 35.21 21.96
CA ILE A 58 -28.25 36.30 22.39
C ILE A 58 -28.91 37.68 22.17
N VAL A 59 -29.75 37.82 21.13
CA VAL A 59 -30.48 39.06 20.81
C VAL A 59 -31.95 38.71 20.53
N GLU A 60 -32.86 39.23 21.36
CA GLU A 60 -34.30 39.00 21.22
C GLU A 60 -34.78 39.59 19.87
N GLY A 61 -35.47 38.78 19.06
CA GLY A 61 -35.98 39.16 17.74
C GLY A 61 -35.05 38.88 16.54
N ASN A 62 -33.82 38.38 16.75
CA ASN A 62 -32.96 37.92 15.65
C ASN A 62 -32.77 36.40 15.69
N ALA A 63 -33.48 35.69 14.82
CA ALA A 63 -33.39 34.23 14.69
C ALA A 63 -31.96 33.72 14.39
N LYS A 64 -31.08 34.57 13.83
CA LYS A 64 -29.67 34.24 13.55
C LYS A 64 -28.74 34.37 14.76
N SER A 65 -29.22 34.94 15.87
CA SER A 65 -28.47 35.11 17.12
C SER A 65 -28.81 34.05 18.17
N THR A 66 -29.44 32.95 17.75
CA THR A 66 -29.73 31.80 18.61
C THR A 66 -28.58 30.82 18.56
N MET A 67 -27.94 30.58 19.70
CA MET A 67 -26.90 29.57 19.83
C MET A 67 -27.54 28.27 20.33
N ASP A 68 -27.70 27.31 19.42
CA ASP A 68 -28.35 26.03 19.67
C ASP A 68 -27.30 24.92 19.91
N PHE A 69 -26.91 24.76 21.18
CA PHE A 69 -26.01 23.68 21.59
C PHE A 69 -26.66 22.30 21.48
N ALA A 70 -27.99 22.27 21.50
CA ALA A 70 -28.80 21.06 21.40
C ALA A 70 -28.67 20.45 19.99
N ALA A 71 -28.67 21.29 18.94
CA ALA A 71 -28.39 20.88 17.57
C ALA A 71 -26.98 20.29 17.39
N VAL A 72 -25.96 20.88 18.04
CA VAL A 72 -24.57 20.38 17.96
C VAL A 72 -24.45 19.00 18.59
N ILE A 73 -25.02 18.79 19.78
CA ILE A 73 -24.97 17.48 20.46
C ILE A 73 -25.71 16.43 19.63
N THR A 74 -26.88 16.79 19.08
CA THR A 74 -27.64 15.92 18.17
C THR A 74 -26.84 15.55 16.93
N ALA A 75 -26.10 16.50 16.34
CA ALA A 75 -25.23 16.24 15.19
C ALA A 75 -24.07 15.29 15.55
N ILE A 76 -23.48 15.41 16.75
CA ILE A 76 -22.43 14.51 17.23
C ILE A 76 -22.98 13.08 17.41
N ILE A 77 -24.16 12.93 18.00
CA ILE A 77 -24.82 11.63 18.16
C ILE A 77 -25.05 10.99 16.79
N ASN A 78 -25.64 11.74 15.85
CA ASN A 78 -25.87 11.25 14.49
C ASN A 78 -24.57 10.85 13.77
N PHE A 79 -23.50 11.62 13.94
CA PHE A 79 -22.19 11.29 13.38
C PHE A 79 -21.66 9.97 13.94
N ILE A 80 -21.74 9.75 15.26
CA ILE A 80 -21.32 8.49 15.90
C ILE A 80 -22.15 7.32 15.39
N LEU A 81 -23.46 7.49 15.21
CA LEU A 81 -24.35 6.45 14.67
C LEU A 81 -23.99 6.08 13.23
N ILE A 82 -23.79 7.07 12.36
CA ILE A 82 -23.34 6.86 10.98
C ILE A 82 -22.00 6.11 10.98
N ALA A 83 -21.02 6.59 11.77
CA ALA A 83 -19.72 5.95 11.89
C ALA A 83 -19.83 4.50 12.37
N ALA A 84 -20.70 4.22 13.34
CA ALA A 84 -20.96 2.86 13.82
C ALA A 84 -21.53 1.97 12.71
N VAL A 85 -22.54 2.44 11.97
CA VAL A 85 -23.13 1.69 10.86
C VAL A 85 -22.07 1.40 9.79
N VAL A 86 -21.27 2.40 9.38
CA VAL A 86 -20.19 2.22 8.40
C VAL A 86 -19.15 1.21 8.91
N TYR A 87 -18.76 1.31 10.18
CA TYR A 87 -17.79 0.40 10.78
C TYR A 87 -18.30 -1.05 10.81
N PHE A 88 -19.52 -1.28 11.28
CA PHE A 88 -20.09 -2.63 11.37
C PHE A 88 -20.44 -3.21 10.00
N ALA A 89 -20.95 -2.41 9.06
CA ALA A 89 -21.40 -2.89 7.75
C ALA A 89 -20.26 -3.07 6.73
N LEU A 90 -19.19 -2.26 6.81
CA LEU A 90 -18.09 -2.31 5.84
C LEU A 90 -16.77 -2.75 6.47
N VAL A 91 -16.34 -2.07 7.54
CA VAL A 91 -14.98 -2.27 8.09
C VAL A 91 -14.86 -3.63 8.74
N LEU A 92 -15.84 -4.06 9.55
CA LEU A 92 -15.82 -5.34 10.25
C LEU A 92 -15.82 -6.55 9.29
N PRO A 93 -16.71 -6.66 8.28
CA PRO A 93 -16.65 -7.77 7.34
C PRO A 93 -15.40 -7.73 6.48
N MET A 94 -14.94 -6.55 6.08
CA MET A 94 -13.70 -6.42 5.31
C MET A 94 -12.47 -6.87 6.13
N LYS A 95 -12.38 -6.47 7.41
CA LYS A 95 -11.37 -6.98 8.34
C LYS A 95 -11.46 -8.49 8.49
N LYS A 96 -12.66 -9.04 8.69
CA LYS A 96 -12.88 -10.49 8.82
C LYS A 96 -12.48 -11.26 7.56
N ILE A 97 -12.75 -10.73 6.37
CA ILE A 97 -12.32 -11.35 5.10
C ILE A 97 -10.81 -11.28 4.94
N GLN A 98 -10.19 -10.13 5.23
CA GLN A 98 -8.74 -9.97 5.17
C GLN A 98 -8.04 -10.88 6.17
N ASP A 99 -8.52 -10.98 7.40
CA ASP A 99 -7.96 -11.87 8.42
C ASP A 99 -8.14 -13.35 8.02
N ARG A 100 -9.23 -13.71 7.35
CA ARG A 100 -9.40 -15.06 6.80
C ARG A 100 -8.51 -15.35 5.61
N ARG A 101 -8.24 -14.37 4.74
CA ARG A 101 -7.24 -14.51 3.66
C ARG A 101 -5.85 -14.70 4.24
N LYS A 102 -5.44 -13.83 5.17
CA LYS A 102 -4.15 -13.92 5.90
C LYS A 102 -3.96 -15.19 6.75
N ARG A 103 -5.03 -15.94 7.03
CA ARG A 103 -5.01 -17.15 7.88
C ARG A 103 -5.29 -18.43 7.10
N GLY A 104 -5.78 -18.34 5.87
CA GLY A 104 -5.94 -19.44 4.91
C GLY A 104 -4.85 -19.45 3.83
N GLU A 105 -4.15 -18.34 3.66
CA GLU A 105 -2.84 -18.25 3.03
C GLU A 105 -1.82 -18.35 4.17
N GLU A 106 -1.12 -19.48 4.32
CA GLU A 106 0.33 -19.33 4.56
C GLU A 106 0.80 -18.30 3.52
N PRO A 107 1.71 -17.37 3.83
CA PRO A 107 2.21 -16.44 2.84
C PRO A 107 2.85 -17.25 1.72
N GLY A 108 2.06 -17.67 0.73
CA GLY A 108 2.53 -18.02 -0.58
C GLY A 108 3.37 -16.83 -0.97
N PRO A 109 4.64 -17.07 -1.36
CA PRO A 109 5.69 -16.06 -1.35
C PRO A 109 5.09 -14.78 -1.89
N ALA A 110 5.02 -13.76 -1.01
CA ALA A 110 4.55 -12.44 -1.40
C ALA A 110 5.13 -12.19 -2.79
N GLU A 111 4.29 -11.86 -3.78
CA GLU A 111 4.81 -11.61 -5.14
C GLU A 111 6.04 -10.74 -4.95
N PRO A 112 7.23 -11.25 -5.31
CA PRO A 112 8.47 -10.68 -4.83
C PRO A 112 8.40 -9.22 -5.20
N THR A 113 8.55 -8.38 -4.18
CA THR A 113 8.47 -6.94 -4.37
C THR A 113 9.39 -6.58 -5.53
N GLN A 114 9.09 -5.53 -6.29
CA GLN A 114 9.95 -5.13 -7.40
C GLN A 114 11.42 -5.01 -6.96
N VAL A 115 11.64 -4.65 -5.69
CA VAL A 115 12.97 -4.62 -5.06
C VAL A 115 13.59 -6.01 -4.88
N GLU A 116 12.84 -7.01 -4.41
CA GLU A 116 13.30 -8.40 -4.31
C GLU A 116 13.58 -9.02 -5.68
N LEU A 117 12.72 -8.78 -6.68
CA LEU A 117 12.96 -9.20 -8.06
C LEU A 117 14.22 -8.54 -8.65
N LEU A 118 14.42 -7.25 -8.42
CA LEU A 118 15.61 -6.54 -8.87
C LEU A 118 16.88 -7.02 -8.16
N ALA A 119 16.78 -7.39 -6.87
CA ALA A 119 17.88 -7.99 -6.13
C ALA A 119 18.23 -9.39 -6.69
N GLU A 120 17.23 -10.23 -6.97
CA GLU A 120 17.43 -11.53 -7.60
C GLU A 120 18.04 -11.41 -9.00
N ILE A 121 17.55 -10.46 -9.83
CA ILE A 121 18.13 -10.17 -11.15
C ILE A 121 19.58 -9.71 -11.03
N ARG A 122 19.92 -8.83 -10.06
CA ARG A 122 21.30 -8.38 -9.82
C ARG A 122 22.21 -9.55 -9.47
N ASP A 123 21.75 -10.42 -8.58
CA ASP A 123 22.55 -11.55 -8.10
C ASP A 123 22.72 -12.62 -9.21
N LEU A 124 21.70 -12.83 -10.05
CA LEU A 124 21.78 -13.65 -11.26
C LEU A 124 22.75 -13.05 -12.31
N LEU A 125 22.76 -11.72 -12.50
CA LEU A 125 23.72 -11.07 -13.39
C LEU A 125 25.16 -11.12 -12.84
N GLN A 126 25.35 -10.96 -11.54
CA GLN A 126 26.67 -11.05 -10.91
C GLN A 126 27.26 -12.47 -10.99
N SER A 127 26.42 -13.50 -10.82
CA SER A 127 26.85 -14.89 -10.98
C SER A 127 27.17 -15.23 -12.45
N GLN A 128 26.43 -14.66 -13.40
CA GLN A 128 26.69 -14.83 -14.83
C GLN A 128 27.91 -14.03 -15.33
N GLN A 129 28.31 -12.96 -14.64
CA GLN A 129 29.56 -12.24 -14.86
C GLN A 129 30.79 -12.94 -14.25
N ARG A 130 30.59 -14.06 -13.53
CA ARG A 130 31.65 -14.82 -12.86
C ARG A 130 32.25 -16.03 -13.61
N PRO A 131 32.24 -16.17 -14.95
CA PRO A 131 33.02 -17.20 -15.63
C PRO A 131 34.39 -16.66 -16.07
N ALA A 132 35.35 -16.51 -15.15
CA ALA A 132 36.77 -16.28 -15.51
C ALA A 132 37.81 -16.57 -14.41
N GLN A 133 37.46 -17.17 -13.28
CA GLN A 133 38.46 -17.68 -12.33
C GLN A 133 38.34 -19.21 -12.32
N ALA A 134 39.05 -19.83 -13.27
CA ALA A 134 39.13 -21.27 -13.40
C ALA A 134 39.66 -21.92 -12.10
N PRO A 135 39.08 -23.05 -11.66
CA PRO A 135 39.56 -23.78 -10.49
C PRO A 135 40.88 -24.49 -10.86
N GLY A 136 42.00 -23.85 -10.56
CA GLY A 136 43.33 -24.43 -10.82
C GLY A 136 44.50 -23.77 -10.11
N GLN A 137 44.33 -22.60 -9.46
CA GLN A 137 45.41 -21.98 -8.70
C GLN A 137 45.35 -22.45 -7.24
N ALA A 138 46.17 -23.46 -6.92
CA ALA A 138 46.48 -23.78 -5.53
C ALA A 138 47.17 -22.56 -4.87
N PRO A 139 46.93 -22.29 -3.57
CA PRO A 139 47.46 -21.10 -2.91
C PRO A 139 48.99 -21.19 -2.87
N GLY A 140 49.69 -20.32 -3.63
CA GLY A 140 51.15 -20.20 -3.56
C GLY A 140 51.90 -20.22 -4.91
N GLN A 141 51.24 -20.40 -6.05
CA GLN A 141 51.93 -20.32 -7.36
C GLN A 141 51.94 -18.87 -7.88
N ALA A 142 53.13 -18.28 -7.94
CA ALA A 142 53.34 -16.98 -8.56
C ALA A 142 53.05 -17.05 -10.08
N PRO A 143 52.56 -15.96 -10.71
CA PRO A 143 52.16 -15.99 -12.11
C PRO A 143 53.34 -16.33 -13.03
N GLY A 144 53.22 -17.40 -13.82
CA GLY A 144 54.13 -17.72 -14.93
C GLY A 144 54.93 -19.02 -14.84
N GLN A 145 54.76 -19.85 -13.80
CA GLN A 145 55.42 -21.16 -13.73
C GLN A 145 54.50 -22.28 -14.26
N PHE A 146 54.94 -22.95 -15.33
CA PHE A 146 54.27 -24.13 -15.87
C PHE A 146 54.70 -25.41 -15.11
N PRO A 147 53.83 -26.44 -15.02
CA PRO A 147 54.15 -27.66 -14.29
C PRO A 147 55.37 -28.37 -14.90
N GLY A 148 56.39 -28.65 -14.07
CA GLY A 148 57.61 -29.37 -14.47
C GLY A 148 58.87 -28.52 -14.64
N GLN A 149 58.81 -27.21 -14.43
CA GLN A 149 60.02 -26.35 -14.43
C GLN A 149 60.74 -26.45 -13.09
N ALA A 150 61.99 -26.95 -13.10
CA ALA A 150 62.86 -26.89 -11.93
C ALA A 150 63.30 -25.44 -11.66
N PRO A 151 63.56 -25.05 -10.40
CA PRO A 151 63.88 -23.67 -10.06
C PRO A 151 65.18 -23.22 -10.75
N GLY A 152 65.12 -22.15 -11.56
CA GLY A 152 66.30 -21.48 -12.13
C GLY A 152 66.47 -21.54 -13.66
N GLN A 153 65.55 -22.13 -14.42
CA GLN A 153 65.61 -22.09 -15.90
C GLN A 153 64.88 -20.86 -16.45
N GLY A 154 65.62 -19.94 -17.07
CA GLY A 154 65.05 -18.80 -17.80
C GLY A 154 64.38 -19.21 -19.11
N PRO A 155 63.45 -18.40 -19.65
CA PRO A 155 62.69 -18.75 -20.85
C PRO A 155 63.61 -18.86 -22.08
N GLY A 156 63.67 -20.06 -22.67
CA GLY A 156 64.33 -20.30 -23.97
C GLY A 156 65.33 -21.45 -24.04
N GLN A 157 65.63 -22.15 -22.94
CA GLN A 157 66.53 -23.32 -22.98
C GLN A 157 65.73 -24.63 -23.05
N PHE A 158 65.48 -25.11 -24.27
CA PHE A 158 65.07 -26.49 -24.49
C PHE A 158 66.31 -27.39 -24.54
N PRO A 159 66.33 -28.54 -23.86
CA PRO A 159 67.44 -29.48 -23.96
C PRO A 159 67.38 -30.23 -25.30
N GLY A 160 68.41 -30.08 -26.13
CA GLY A 160 68.77 -31.12 -27.12
C GLY A 160 68.46 -30.90 -28.61
N GLY A 161 68.61 -29.70 -29.18
CA GLY A 161 68.57 -29.52 -30.64
C GLY A 161 69.98 -29.45 -31.28
N PRO A 162 70.31 -30.21 -32.34
CA PRO A 162 71.63 -30.17 -32.98
C PRO A 162 71.85 -28.83 -33.72
N ARG A 163 73.00 -28.21 -33.47
CA ARG A 163 73.44 -26.96 -34.12
C ARG A 163 73.91 -27.25 -35.57
N ARG A 164 73.27 -26.63 -36.54
CA ARG A 164 73.83 -26.32 -37.87
C ARG A 164 73.32 -24.97 -38.32
#